data_AF-A0A7V9RGL9-F1
#
_entry.id   AF-A0A7V9RGL9-F1
#
_cell.length_a   1.000
_cell.length_b   1.000
_cell.length_c   1.000
_cell.angle_alpha   90.00
_cell.angle_beta   90.00
_cell.angle_gamma   90.00
#
_symmetry.space_group_name_H-M   'P 1'
#
loop_
_entity.id
_entity.type
_entity.pdbx_description
1 polymer ?
#
loop_
_entity_poly.entity_id
_entity_poly.type
_entity_poly.pdbx_seq_one_letter_code
_entity_poly.pdbx_strand_id
1 'polypeptide(L)'
;DPNPGNFLVEPQADGSALLWCLDFGCSLELPEAVRDADRELWWALLDDDVIKGAERFRMGLAATGLLARTDRLATVVHREWEQALAAPLATHGDFHWSPAYASQLAETTGRVLAAGGVRLPARMLLLWRQRLGVSAVLGMLDVKAPFRRVLLERIGKGKHALR
;
A
#
# COMPACT_ATOMS: atom_id res chain seq x y z
N ASP A 1 11.37 5.26 -6.36
CA ASP A 1 11.53 3.85 -5.96
C ASP A 1 12.62 3.76 -4.92
N PRO A 2 12.34 3.16 -3.76
CA PRO A 2 13.35 3.02 -2.72
C PRO A 2 14.32 1.91 -3.11
N ASN A 3 15.57 2.29 -3.38
CA ASN A 3 16.69 1.37 -3.37
C ASN A 3 17.23 1.31 -1.94
N PRO A 4 17.53 0.12 -1.36
CA PRO A 4 18.18 0.04 -0.05
C PRO A 4 19.41 0.94 0.11
N GLY A 5 20.17 1.17 -0.97
CA GLY A 5 21.31 2.09 -0.97
C GLY A 5 20.97 3.57 -0.73
N ASN A 6 19.68 3.94 -0.76
CA ASN A 6 19.23 5.32 -0.52
C ASN A 6 19.07 5.63 0.97
N PHE A 7 19.29 4.65 1.86
CA PHE A 7 19.04 4.79 3.29
C PHE A 7 20.26 4.39 4.11
N LEU A 8 20.53 5.17 5.16
CA LEU A 8 21.45 4.78 6.23
C LEU A 8 20.65 4.64 7.53
N VAL A 9 20.83 3.51 8.22
CA VAL A 9 20.25 3.28 9.55
C VAL A 9 21.32 3.57 10.60
N GLU A 10 21.04 4.51 11.48
CA GLU A 10 21.90 4.86 12.61
C GLU A 10 21.21 4.46 13.92
N PRO A 11 21.64 3.34 14.56
CA PRO A 11 21.12 2.92 15.84
C PRO A 11 21.37 3.99 16.92
N GLN A 12 20.36 4.26 17.73
CA GLN A 12 20.45 5.18 18.86
C GLN A 12 20.64 4.41 20.16
N ALA A 13 21.21 5.08 21.18
CA ALA A 13 21.50 4.46 22.47
C ALA A 13 20.24 4.01 23.24
N ASP A 14 19.08 4.59 22.93
CA ASP A 14 17.78 4.25 23.51
C ASP A 14 17.08 3.06 22.81
N GLY A 15 17.75 2.43 21.83
CA GLY A 15 17.20 1.33 21.05
C GLY A 15 16.31 1.77 19.87
N SER A 16 16.12 3.07 19.65
CA SER A 16 15.54 3.60 18.41
C SER A 16 16.58 3.63 17.28
N ALA A 17 16.15 4.00 16.08
CA ALA A 17 17.06 4.21 14.95
C ALA A 17 16.69 5.48 14.20
N LEU A 18 17.69 6.27 13.81
CA LEU A 18 17.53 7.33 12.84
C LEU A 18 17.70 6.74 11.44
N LEU A 19 16.76 7.07 10.56
CA LEU A 19 16.81 6.70 9.14
C LEU A 19 17.17 7.94 8.33
N TRP A 20 18.38 7.96 7.76
CA TRP A 20 18.83 9.02 6.87
C TRP A 20 18.45 8.69 5.44
N CYS A 21 17.71 9.59 4.78
CA CYS A 21 17.41 9.50 3.36
C CYS A 21 18.50 10.25 2.57
N LEU A 22 19.28 9.52 1.77
CA LEU A 22 20.48 10.05 1.10
C LEU A 22 20.21 10.51 -0.33
N ASP A 23 19.23 9.91 -1.01
CA ASP A 23 18.94 10.17 -2.43
C ASP A 23 17.47 10.53 -2.65
N PHE A 24 17.25 11.66 -3.32
CA PHE A 24 15.95 12.22 -3.67
C PHE A 24 15.74 12.36 -5.18
N GLY A 25 16.64 11.82 -6.02
CA GLY A 25 16.61 11.96 -7.48
C GLY A 25 15.37 11.38 -8.17
N CYS A 26 14.60 10.54 -7.47
CA CYS A 26 13.33 9.99 -7.92
C CYS A 26 12.10 10.59 -7.20
N SER A 27 12.25 11.75 -6.55
CA SER A 27 11.14 12.43 -5.87
C SER A 27 10.19 13.06 -6.88
N LEU A 28 8.89 12.95 -6.59
CA LEU A 28 7.82 13.45 -7.46
C LEU A 28 6.77 14.12 -6.59
N GLU A 29 6.24 15.24 -7.08
CA GLU A 29 5.08 15.87 -6.48
C GLU A 29 3.80 15.17 -6.95
N LEU A 30 2.97 14.78 -5.98
CA LEU A 30 1.66 14.20 -6.26
C LEU A 30 0.60 15.30 -6.19
N PRO A 31 -0.26 15.43 -7.22
CA PRO A 31 -1.40 16.34 -7.12
C PRO A 31 -2.28 15.99 -5.92
N GLU A 32 -2.83 17.01 -5.28
CA GLU A 32 -3.70 16.87 -4.11
C GLU A 32 -4.83 15.85 -4.32
N ALA A 33 -5.55 15.95 -5.44
CA ALA A 33 -6.62 15.01 -5.76
C ALA A 33 -6.16 13.54 -5.85
N VAL A 34 -4.92 13.29 -6.29
CA VAL A 34 -4.34 11.93 -6.34
C VAL A 34 -3.98 11.47 -4.93
N ARG A 35 -3.37 12.34 -4.12
CA ARG A 35 -3.04 12.06 -2.72
C ARG A 35 -4.29 11.71 -1.91
N ASP A 36 -5.35 12.49 -2.06
CA ASP A 36 -6.57 12.33 -1.27
C ASP A 36 -7.32 11.06 -1.68
N ALA A 37 -7.48 10.81 -2.98
CA ALA A 37 -8.10 9.58 -3.48
C ALA A 37 -7.32 8.32 -3.09
N ASP A 38 -5.99 8.41 -3.08
CA ASP A 38 -5.13 7.32 -2.61
C ASP A 38 -5.25 7.11 -1.10
N ARG A 39 -5.31 8.18 -0.31
CA ARG A 39 -5.54 8.10 1.13
C ARG A 39 -6.86 7.41 1.47
N GLU A 40 -7.94 7.74 0.75
CA GLU A 40 -9.24 7.07 0.90
C GLU A 40 -9.14 5.56 0.67
N LEU A 41 -8.39 5.14 -0.35
CA LEU A 41 -8.20 3.74 -0.68
C LEU A 41 -7.53 2.98 0.46
N TRP A 42 -6.49 3.55 1.07
CA TRP A 42 -5.81 2.92 2.22
C TRP A 42 -6.64 2.99 3.50
N TRP A 43 -7.38 4.07 3.71
CA TRP A 43 -8.27 4.18 4.85
C TRP A 43 -9.39 3.14 4.80
N ALA A 44 -9.92 2.84 3.62
CA ALA A 44 -10.92 1.78 3.44
C ALA A 44 -10.42 0.40 3.89
N LEU A 45 -9.14 0.09 3.69
CA LEU A 45 -8.52 -1.16 4.17
C LEU A 45 -8.33 -1.21 5.68
N LEU A 46 -8.43 -0.06 6.37
CA LEU A 46 -8.38 0.02 7.82
C LEU A 46 -9.75 -0.12 8.49
N ASP A 47 -10.85 -0.19 7.75
CA ASP A 47 -12.19 -0.30 8.36
C ASP A 47 -12.33 -1.64 9.11
N ASP A 48 -12.83 -1.59 10.36
CA ASP A 48 -13.09 -2.80 11.16
C ASP A 48 -14.33 -3.54 10.63
N ASP A 49 -15.23 -2.85 9.92
CA ASP A 49 -16.34 -3.44 9.19
C ASP A 49 -15.88 -3.85 7.79
N VAL A 50 -15.54 -5.14 7.64
CA VAL A 50 -14.99 -5.71 6.40
C VAL A 50 -15.89 -5.47 5.18
N ILE A 51 -17.22 -5.45 5.37
CA ILE A 51 -18.16 -5.23 4.26
C ILE A 51 -18.11 -3.77 3.81
N LYS A 52 -18.21 -2.84 4.76
CA LYS A 52 -18.11 -1.40 4.46
C LYS A 52 -16.73 -1.01 3.93
N GLY A 53 -15.67 -1.58 4.50
CA GLY A 53 -14.30 -1.40 4.06
C GLY A 53 -14.11 -1.84 2.61
N ALA A 54 -14.58 -3.03 2.25
CA ALA A 54 -14.50 -3.53 0.88
C ALA A 54 -15.29 -2.66 -0.12
N GLU A 55 -16.48 -2.16 0.27
CA GLU A 55 -17.24 -1.23 -0.57
C GLU A 55 -16.48 0.10 -0.79
N ARG A 56 -16.01 0.73 0.30
CA ARG A 56 -15.21 1.96 0.23
C ARG A 56 -13.94 1.77 -0.60
N PHE A 57 -13.28 0.61 -0.46
CA PHE A 57 -12.06 0.30 -1.22
C PHE A 57 -12.35 0.29 -2.72
N ARG A 58 -13.45 -0.34 -3.15
CA ARG A 58 -13.87 -0.37 -4.56
C ARG A 58 -14.26 1.00 -5.09
N MET A 59 -14.92 1.83 -4.26
CA MET A 59 -15.18 3.23 -4.60
C MET A 59 -13.88 4.03 -4.76
N GLY A 60 -12.88 3.79 -3.90
CA GLY A 60 -11.54 4.38 -3.99
C GLY A 60 -10.80 3.96 -5.26
N LEU A 61 -10.91 2.69 -5.68
CA LEU A 61 -10.36 2.23 -6.96
C LEU A 61 -10.97 2.99 -8.15
N ALA A 62 -12.26 3.28 -8.11
CA ALA A 62 -12.91 4.08 -9.16
C ALA A 62 -12.44 5.55 -9.12
N ALA A 63 -12.40 6.17 -7.94
CA ALA A 63 -12.00 7.56 -7.74
C ALA A 63 -10.55 7.83 -8.16
N THR A 64 -9.66 6.85 -7.93
CA THR A 64 -8.24 6.92 -8.36
C THR A 64 -8.03 6.57 -9.84
N GLY A 65 -9.08 6.18 -10.55
CA GLY A 65 -9.01 5.73 -11.95
C GLY A 65 -8.35 4.36 -12.15
N LEU A 66 -8.09 3.63 -11.06
CA LEU A 66 -7.53 2.28 -11.05
C LEU A 66 -8.54 1.25 -11.55
N LEU A 67 -9.82 1.43 -11.27
CA LEU A 67 -10.86 0.53 -11.76
C LEU A 67 -11.04 0.70 -13.28
N ALA A 68 -10.68 -0.35 -14.03
CA ALA A 68 -10.90 -0.38 -15.47
C ALA A 68 -12.24 -1.03 -15.83
N ARG A 69 -12.63 -2.06 -15.08
CA ARG A 69 -13.81 -2.90 -15.38
C ARG A 69 -14.48 -3.38 -14.09
N THR A 70 -15.71 -2.95 -13.87
CA THR A 70 -16.52 -3.31 -12.69
C THR A 70 -16.88 -4.79 -12.65
N ASP A 71 -17.11 -5.43 -13.80
CA ASP A 71 -17.45 -6.85 -13.91
C ASP A 71 -16.32 -7.78 -13.43
N ARG A 72 -15.09 -7.26 -13.29
CA ARG A 72 -13.95 -8.01 -12.78
C ARG A 72 -13.84 -8.03 -11.26
N LEU A 73 -14.56 -7.17 -10.54
CA LEU A 73 -14.52 -7.09 -9.07
C LEU A 73 -14.96 -8.39 -8.38
N ALA A 74 -15.86 -9.15 -9.02
CA ALA A 74 -16.37 -10.41 -8.47
C ALA A 74 -15.45 -11.61 -8.73
N THR A 75 -14.37 -11.44 -9.49
CA THR A 75 -13.47 -12.54 -9.87
C THR A 75 -12.56 -12.97 -8.73
N VAL A 76 -12.12 -14.23 -8.76
CA VAL A 76 -11.13 -14.77 -7.82
C VAL A 76 -9.83 -13.95 -7.85
N VAL A 77 -9.37 -13.58 -9.04
CA VAL A 77 -8.15 -12.77 -9.24
C VAL A 77 -8.22 -11.43 -8.50
N HIS A 78 -9.36 -10.72 -8.59
CA HIS A 78 -9.52 -9.46 -7.87
C HIS A 78 -9.56 -9.68 -6.35
N ARG A 79 -10.29 -10.70 -5.89
CA ARG A 79 -10.40 -11.00 -4.45
C ARG A 79 -9.06 -11.39 -3.83
N GLU A 80 -8.26 -12.20 -4.51
CA GLU A 80 -6.91 -12.59 -4.05
C GLU A 80 -5.99 -11.38 -3.93
N TRP A 81 -6.06 -10.45 -4.90
CA TRP A 81 -5.29 -9.21 -4.84
C TRP A 81 -5.75 -8.29 -3.70
N GLU A 82 -7.06 -8.11 -3.52
CA GLU A 82 -7.63 -7.32 -2.41
C GLU A 82 -7.24 -7.92 -1.05
N GLN A 83 -7.28 -9.25 -0.91
CA GLN A 83 -6.82 -9.96 0.28
C GLN A 83 -5.32 -9.76 0.53
N ALA A 84 -4.49 -9.88 -0.52
CA ALA A 84 -3.05 -9.66 -0.40
C ALA A 84 -2.73 -8.24 0.07
N LEU A 85 -3.45 -7.22 -0.43
CA LEU A 85 -3.31 -5.83 0.02
C LEU A 85 -3.76 -5.60 1.47
N ALA A 86 -4.86 -6.25 1.88
CA ALA A 86 -5.42 -6.09 3.22
C ALA A 86 -4.64 -6.85 4.30
N ALA A 87 -3.92 -7.93 3.95
CA ALA A 87 -3.29 -8.83 4.90
C ALA A 87 -2.40 -8.15 5.97
N PRO A 88 -1.53 -7.17 5.64
CA PRO A 88 -0.70 -6.48 6.63
C PRO A 88 -1.49 -5.61 7.61
N LEU A 89 -2.74 -5.32 7.26
CA LEU A 89 -3.62 -4.40 7.96
C LEU A 89 -4.77 -5.12 8.69
N ALA A 90 -4.87 -6.44 8.51
CA ALA A 90 -6.01 -7.24 8.98
C ALA A 90 -6.04 -7.43 10.51
N THR A 91 -4.90 -7.30 11.19
CA THR A 91 -4.82 -7.48 12.64
C THR A 91 -4.25 -6.23 13.32
N HIS A 92 -4.55 -6.05 14.61
CA HIS A 92 -3.98 -4.98 15.42
C HIS A 92 -2.56 -5.29 15.92
N GLY A 93 -2.07 -6.51 15.69
CA GLY A 93 -0.73 -6.94 16.09
C GLY A 93 0.31 -6.74 14.99
N ASP A 94 1.45 -7.39 15.18
CA ASP A 94 2.50 -7.40 14.17
C ASP A 94 2.14 -8.32 13.01
N PHE A 95 2.42 -7.87 11.79
CA PHE A 95 2.42 -8.70 10.61
C PHE A 95 3.86 -9.00 10.19
N HIS A 96 4.09 -10.23 9.71
CA HIS A 96 5.38 -10.68 9.22
C HIS A 96 5.43 -10.54 7.70
N TRP A 97 6.20 -9.55 7.24
CA TRP A 97 6.42 -9.25 5.84
C TRP A 97 7.60 -10.08 5.30
N SER A 98 7.32 -11.34 4.98
CA SER A 98 8.32 -12.28 4.48
C SER A 98 8.65 -12.08 2.98
N PRO A 99 9.77 -12.63 2.48
CA PRO A 99 10.07 -12.67 1.04
C PRO A 99 8.96 -13.34 0.22
N ALA A 100 8.33 -14.38 0.79
CA ALA A 100 7.23 -15.11 0.16
C ALA A 100 5.99 -14.23 0.01
N TYR A 101 5.61 -13.49 1.05
CA TYR A 101 4.51 -12.55 0.98
C TYR A 101 4.78 -11.41 -0.01
N ALA A 102 5.99 -10.84 -0.02
CA ALA A 102 6.36 -9.81 -0.98
C ALA A 102 6.22 -10.29 -2.44
N SER A 103 6.62 -11.54 -2.70
CA SER A 103 6.46 -12.19 -4.01
C SER A 103 4.98 -12.41 -4.36
N GLN A 104 4.17 -12.89 -3.42
CA GLN A 104 2.73 -13.07 -3.59
C GLN A 104 2.01 -11.75 -3.91
N LEU A 105 2.36 -10.66 -3.22
CA LEU A 105 1.77 -9.35 -3.47
C LEU A 105 2.12 -8.83 -4.88
N ALA A 106 3.37 -9.01 -5.32
CA ALA A 106 3.78 -8.66 -6.68
C ALA A 106 3.04 -9.50 -7.73
N GLU A 107 2.94 -10.82 -7.51
CA GLU A 107 2.27 -11.73 -8.43
C GLU A 107 0.77 -11.43 -8.56
N THR A 108 0.05 -11.30 -7.45
CA THR A 108 -1.38 -10.95 -7.44
C THR A 108 -1.64 -9.60 -8.11
N THR A 109 -0.76 -8.61 -7.89
CA THR A 109 -0.85 -7.31 -8.58
C THR A 109 -0.65 -7.47 -10.10
N GLY A 110 0.32 -8.27 -10.53
CA GLY A 110 0.51 -8.59 -11.95
C GLY A 110 -0.71 -9.29 -12.56
N ARG A 111 -1.28 -10.28 -11.86
CA ARG A 111 -2.45 -11.04 -12.31
C ARG A 111 -3.70 -10.15 -12.46
N VAL A 112 -3.97 -9.24 -11.51
CA VAL A 112 -5.16 -8.36 -11.60
C VAL A 112 -5.04 -7.34 -12.74
N LEU A 113 -3.82 -6.86 -13.03
CA LEU A 113 -3.55 -6.00 -14.17
C LEU A 113 -3.72 -6.76 -15.49
N ALA A 114 -3.16 -7.97 -15.60
CA ALA A 114 -3.30 -8.81 -16.78
C ALA A 114 -4.76 -9.22 -17.05
N ALA A 115 -5.57 -9.40 -16.01
CA ALA A 115 -6.99 -9.67 -16.12
C ALA A 115 -7.82 -8.45 -16.60
N GLY A 116 -7.22 -7.26 -16.63
CA GLY A 116 -7.83 -6.02 -17.12
C GLY A 116 -8.93 -5.44 -16.21
N GLY A 117 -9.03 -5.91 -14.97
CA GLY A 117 -9.95 -5.34 -13.96
C GLY A 117 -9.43 -4.04 -13.37
N VAL A 118 -8.10 -3.97 -13.22
CA VAL A 118 -7.36 -2.81 -12.72
C VAL A 118 -6.44 -2.29 -13.82
N ARG A 119 -6.22 -0.98 -13.87
CA ARG A 119 -5.22 -0.33 -14.71
C ARG A 119 -4.40 0.64 -13.87
N LEU A 120 -3.22 1.00 -14.36
CA LEU A 120 -2.36 2.00 -13.73
C LEU A 120 -2.25 3.24 -14.62
N PRO A 121 -3.09 4.27 -14.42
CA PRO A 121 -2.86 5.58 -15.03
C PRO A 121 -1.45 6.08 -14.68
N ALA A 122 -0.82 6.87 -15.55
CA ALA A 122 0.58 7.29 -15.39
C ALA A 122 0.92 7.84 -13.99
N ARG A 123 0.02 8.62 -13.39
CA ARG A 123 0.19 9.18 -12.04
C ARG A 123 0.14 8.13 -10.93
N MET A 124 -0.69 7.09 -11.09
CA MET A 124 -0.76 5.98 -10.13
C MET A 124 0.34 4.95 -10.38
N LEU A 125 0.82 4.81 -11.61
CA LEU A 125 1.88 3.86 -11.96
C LEU A 125 3.13 4.07 -11.10
N LEU A 126 3.56 5.32 -10.93
CA LEU A 126 4.76 5.64 -10.14
C LEU A 126 4.55 5.34 -8.64
N LEU A 127 3.36 5.59 -8.11
CA LEU A 127 3.00 5.24 -6.74
C LEU A 127 3.01 3.72 -6.52
N TRP A 128 2.37 2.97 -7.42
CA TRP A 128 2.32 1.52 -7.33
C TRP A 128 3.67 0.87 -7.55
N ARG A 129 4.52 1.43 -8.44
CA ARG A 129 5.91 1.01 -8.59
C ARG A 129 6.70 1.22 -7.29
N GLN A 130 6.55 2.38 -6.67
CA GLN A 130 7.17 2.68 -5.37
C GLN A 130 6.72 1.69 -4.29
N ARG A 131 5.43 1.36 -4.20
CA ARG A 131 4.89 0.40 -3.23
C ARG A 131 5.40 -1.02 -3.41
N LEU A 132 5.42 -1.51 -4.65
CA LEU A 132 5.96 -2.83 -4.94
C LEU A 132 7.47 -2.88 -4.63
N GLY A 133 8.20 -1.79 -4.87
CA GLY A 133 9.58 -1.62 -4.43
C GLY A 133 9.74 -1.69 -2.91
N VAL A 134 8.93 -0.93 -2.15
CA VAL A 134 8.92 -1.00 -0.68
C VAL A 134 8.61 -2.42 -0.20
N SER A 135 7.60 -3.07 -0.78
CA SER A 135 7.23 -4.44 -0.44
C SER A 135 8.39 -5.41 -0.61
N ALA A 136 9.15 -5.28 -1.71
CA ALA A 136 10.34 -6.10 -1.94
C ALA A 136 11.42 -5.86 -0.88
N VAL A 137 11.69 -4.60 -0.53
CA VAL A 137 12.67 -4.27 0.53
C VAL A 137 12.24 -4.81 1.89
N LEU A 138 10.97 -4.63 2.27
CA LEU A 138 10.42 -5.19 3.51
C LEU A 138 10.52 -6.72 3.55
N GLY A 139 10.24 -7.37 2.42
CA GLY A 139 10.41 -8.81 2.25
C GLY A 139 11.86 -9.25 2.41
N MET A 140 12.82 -8.55 1.79
CA MET A 140 14.25 -8.84 1.93
C MET A 140 14.75 -8.71 3.37
N LEU A 141 14.18 -7.78 4.13
CA LEU A 141 14.49 -7.57 5.55
C LEU A 141 13.75 -8.53 6.49
N ASP A 142 12.83 -9.35 5.96
CA ASP A 142 12.01 -10.32 6.70
C ASP A 142 11.32 -9.71 7.94
N VAL A 143 10.76 -8.52 7.76
CA VAL A 143 10.34 -7.63 8.88
C VAL A 143 9.08 -8.13 9.57
N LYS A 144 9.05 -8.02 10.90
CA LYS A 144 7.83 -8.12 11.71
C LYS A 144 7.52 -6.79 12.38
N ALA A 145 6.36 -6.20 12.09
CA ALA A 145 5.99 -4.86 12.57
C ALA A 145 4.47 -4.62 12.61
N PRO A 146 3.98 -3.64 13.39
CA PRO A 146 2.55 -3.32 13.50
C PRO A 146 2.09 -2.38 12.39
N PHE A 147 2.09 -2.85 11.14
CA PHE A 147 1.80 -2.02 9.95
C PHE A 147 0.43 -1.32 10.00
N ARG A 148 -0.61 -1.99 10.51
CA ARG A 148 -1.95 -1.38 10.72
C ARG A 148 -1.86 -0.12 11.58
N ARG A 149 -1.14 -0.20 12.71
CA ARG A 149 -0.98 0.93 13.64
C ARG A 149 -0.23 2.07 12.98
N VAL A 150 0.88 1.78 12.30
CA VAL A 150 1.70 2.79 11.60
C VAL A 150 0.86 3.51 10.53
N LEU A 151 0.10 2.78 9.72
CA LEU A 151 -0.75 3.40 8.70
C LEU A 151 -1.86 4.27 9.33
N LEU A 152 -2.51 3.77 10.38
CA LEU A 152 -3.55 4.51 11.11
C LEU A 152 -3.01 5.82 11.71
N GLU A 153 -1.81 5.80 12.28
CA GLU A 153 -1.14 7.00 12.81
C GLU A 153 -0.78 8.01 11.71
N ARG A 154 -0.42 7.53 10.52
CA ARG A 154 -0.07 8.38 9.36
C ARG A 154 -1.28 9.00 8.69
N ILE A 155 -2.39 8.26 8.58
CA ILE A 155 -3.65 8.79 8.02
C ILE A 155 -4.34 9.71 9.04
N GLY A 156 -4.25 9.39 10.34
CA GLY A 156 -4.91 10.14 11.42
C GLY A 156 -6.34 9.67 11.71
N LYS A 157 -7.04 10.35 12.63
CA LYS A 157 -8.43 10.03 13.04
C LYS A 157 -9.41 11.15 12.64
N GLY A 158 -10.64 10.78 12.27
CA GLY A 158 -11.77 11.72 12.09
C GLY A 158 -11.65 12.62 10.85
N LYS A 159 -12.14 13.86 10.92
CA LYS A 159 -12.09 14.85 9.80
C LYS A 159 -10.67 15.16 9.29
N HIS A 160 -9.62 14.79 10.04
CA HIS A 160 -8.22 14.92 9.62
C HIS A 160 -7.75 13.79 8.68
N ALA A 161 -8.42 12.64 8.68
CA ALA A 161 -8.13 11.55 7.74
C ALA A 161 -8.53 11.90 6.29
N LEU A 162 -9.42 12.89 6.12
CA LEU A 162 -10.04 13.30 4.86
C LEU A 162 -9.57 14.69 4.36
N ARG A 163 -8.58 15.30 5.02
CA ARG A 163 -8.13 16.68 4.75
C ARG A 163 -6.67 16.74 4.27
#